data_AF-A0A353BXW5-F1
#
_entry.id   AF-A0A353BXW5-F1
#
_cell.length_a   1.000
_cell.length_b   1.000
_cell.length_c   1.000
_cell.angle_alpha   90.00
_cell.angle_beta   90.00
_cell.angle_gamma   90.00
#
_symmetry.space_group_name_H-M   'P 1'
#
loop_
_entity.id
_entity.type
_entity.pdbx_description
1 polymer ?
#
loop_
_entity_poly.entity_id
_entity_poly.type
_entity_poly.pdbx_seq_one_letter_code
_entity_poly.pdbx_strand_id
1 'polypeptide(L)'
;MPKAGQDAEQEIVAEFVACVLCNLYGIEGFESHAYRYIFGYVETENPPMMVQKVMKVLAEVEKCSKLILENANVESLKRITA
;
A
#
# COMPACT_ATOMS: atom_id res chain seq x y z
N MET A 1 7.86 -13.06 7.16
CA MET A 1 8.98 -12.21 7.59
C MET A 1 9.77 -11.81 6.36
N PRO A 2 10.15 -10.52 6.24
CA PRO A 2 11.00 -10.03 5.14
C PRO A 2 12.31 -10.82 5.10
N LYS A 3 12.81 -11.15 3.90
CA LYS A 3 14.14 -11.76 3.73
C LYS A 3 15.23 -10.72 4.00
N ALA A 4 16.45 -11.17 4.27
CA ALA A 4 17.59 -10.28 4.51
C ALA A 4 17.76 -9.28 3.37
N GLY A 5 17.72 -7.98 3.68
CA GLY A 5 17.81 -6.87 2.73
C GLY A 5 16.48 -6.21 2.36
N GLN A 6 15.34 -6.71 2.84
CA GLN A 6 14.03 -6.10 2.60
C GLN A 6 13.63 -5.16 3.74
N ASP A 7 13.05 -4.01 3.38
CA ASP A 7 12.51 -3.01 4.31
C ASP A 7 11.05 -3.36 4.64
N ALA A 8 10.77 -3.68 5.91
CA ALA A 8 9.45 -4.09 6.36
C ALA A 8 8.37 -3.00 6.15
N GLU A 9 8.74 -1.72 6.28
CA GLU A 9 7.80 -0.61 6.06
C GLU A 9 7.43 -0.52 4.58
N GLN A 10 8.41 -0.69 3.68
CA GLN A 10 8.17 -0.70 2.24
C GLN A 10 7.34 -1.90 1.79
N GLU A 11 7.57 -3.09 2.36
CA GLU A 11 6.75 -4.27 2.08
C GLU A 11 5.28 -4.03 2.46
N ILE A 12 5.03 -3.43 3.62
CA ILE A 12 3.68 -3.12 4.08
C ILE A 12 2.99 -2.11 3.16
N VAL A 13 3.70 -1.06 2.75
CA VAL A 13 3.17 -0.07 1.80
C VAL A 13 2.84 -0.76 0.47
N ALA A 14 3.73 -1.60 -0.06
CA ALA A 14 3.52 -2.30 -1.32
C ALA A 14 2.31 -3.26 -1.27
N GLU A 15 2.21 -4.07 -0.23
CA GLU A 15 1.11 -5.01 -0.01
C GLU A 15 -0.23 -4.25 0.09
N PHE A 16 -0.26 -3.14 0.83
CA PHE A 16 -1.48 -2.39 1.03
C PHE A 16 -1.90 -1.61 -0.24
N VAL A 17 -0.95 -1.05 -0.99
CA VAL A 17 -1.22 -0.48 -2.33
C VAL A 17 -1.82 -1.53 -3.25
N ALA A 18 -1.27 -2.75 -3.28
CA ALA A 18 -1.82 -3.84 -4.08
C ALA A 18 -3.26 -4.18 -3.66
N CYS A 19 -3.53 -4.29 -2.35
CA CYS A 19 -4.87 -4.53 -1.83
C CYS A 19 -5.87 -3.42 -2.21
N VAL A 20 -5.45 -2.15 -2.12
CA VAL A 20 -6.27 -0.98 -2.53
C VAL A 20 -6.58 -1.04 -4.02
N LEU A 21 -5.59 -1.31 -4.86
CA LEU A 21 -5.80 -1.44 -6.30
C LEU A 21 -6.72 -2.63 -6.61
N CYS A 22 -6.51 -3.80 -6.01
CA CYS A 22 -7.43 -4.93 -6.16
C CYS A 22 -8.87 -4.52 -5.85
N ASN A 23 -9.10 -3.86 -4.71
CA ASN A 23 -10.43 -3.36 -4.34
C ASN A 23 -11.00 -2.35 -5.35
N LEU A 24 -10.20 -1.39 -5.83
CA LEU A 24 -10.63 -0.41 -6.84
C LEU A 24 -11.06 -1.07 -8.17
N TYR A 25 -10.47 -2.21 -8.51
CA TYR A 25 -10.78 -2.98 -9.71
C TYR A 25 -11.78 -4.12 -9.47
N GLY A 26 -12.41 -4.20 -8.29
CA GLY A 26 -13.42 -5.21 -7.96
C GLY A 26 -12.84 -6.62 -7.73
N ILE A 27 -11.55 -6.71 -7.40
CA ILE A 27 -10.87 -7.95 -7.02
C ILE A 27 -10.81 -8.01 -5.50
N GLU A 28 -11.58 -8.94 -4.91
CA GLU A 28 -11.70 -9.12 -3.46
C GLU A 28 -10.89 -10.33 -2.94
N GLY A 29 -10.67 -10.41 -1.63
CA GLY A 29 -10.08 -11.57 -0.95
C GLY A 29 -8.65 -11.37 -0.44
N PHE A 30 -8.05 -10.22 -0.73
CA PHE A 30 -6.67 -9.89 -0.34
C PHE A 30 -6.58 -9.11 0.98
N GLU A 31 -7.71 -8.68 1.53
CA GLU A 31 -7.80 -7.80 2.72
C GLU A 31 -7.25 -8.50 3.97
N SER A 32 -7.51 -9.80 4.10
CA SER A 32 -7.06 -10.60 5.24
C SER A 32 -5.54 -10.77 5.30
N HIS A 33 -4.87 -10.75 4.14
CA HIS A 33 -3.42 -10.83 4.03
C HIS A 33 -2.75 -9.52 4.39
N ALA A 34 -3.26 -8.40 3.84
CA ALA A 34 -2.78 -7.05 4.18
C ALA A 34 -2.93 -6.74 5.68
N TYR A 35 -4.07 -7.12 6.28
CA TYR A 35 -4.34 -6.92 7.71
C TYR A 35 -3.29 -7.59 8.61
N ARG A 36 -2.93 -8.86 8.33
CA ARG A 36 -1.96 -9.60 9.15
C ARG A 36 -0.57 -8.98 9.13
N TYR A 37 -0.15 -8.43 7.99
CA TYR A 37 1.16 -7.79 7.84
C TYR A 37 1.23 -6.44 8.55
N ILE A 38 0.17 -5.63 8.45
CA ILE A 38 0.07 -4.35 9.18
C ILE A 38 0.06 -4.60 10.69
N PHE A 39 -0.66 -5.63 11.16
CA PHE A 39 -0.75 -5.96 12.58
C PHE A 39 0.62 -6.32 13.19
N GLY A 40 1.46 -7.06 12.47
CA GLY A 40 2.82 -7.40 12.93
C GLY A 40 3.77 -6.20 13.06
N TYR A 41 3.47 -5.07 12.43
CA TYR A 41 4.30 -3.86 12.49
C TYR A 41 3.99 -2.95 13.68
N VAL A 42 2.81 -3.12 14.27
CA VAL A 42 2.27 -2.24 15.32
C VAL A 42 2.39 -2.83 16.73
N GLU A 43 3.11 -3.95 16.92
CA GLU A 43 3.48 -4.47 18.24
C GLU A 43 4.44 -3.52 18.97
N THR A 44 3.91 -2.40 19.47
CA THR A 44 4.61 -1.45 20.34
C THR A 44 3.69 -1.09 21.50
N GLU A 45 4.23 -0.96 22.72
CA GLU A 45 3.46 -0.64 23.93
C GLU A 45 2.99 0.84 24.01
N ASN A 46 3.22 1.65 22.96
CA ASN A 46 2.91 3.09 22.95
C ASN A 46 1.82 3.43 21.91
N PRO A 47 0.55 3.60 22.32
CA PRO A 47 -0.57 3.84 21.41
C PRO A 47 -0.43 5.09 20.50
N PRO A 48 0.04 6.25 20.99
CA PRO A 48 0.36 7.40 20.13
C PRO A 48 1.34 7.09 18.99
N MET A 49 2.41 6.34 19.27
CA MET A 49 3.40 5.97 18.25
C MET A 49 2.80 5.02 17.20
N MET A 50 1.90 4.13 17.60
CA MET A 50 1.17 3.24 16.70
C MET A 50 0.31 4.04 15.70
N VAL A 51 -0.45 5.02 16.19
CA VAL A 51 -1.26 5.89 15.32
C VAL A 51 -0.38 6.63 14.31
N GLN A 52 0.74 7.21 14.77
CA GLN A 52 1.67 7.91 13.86
C GLN A 52 2.23 7.00 12.77
N LYS A 53 2.60 5.76 13.12
CA LYS A 53 3.08 4.77 12.15
C LYS A 53 2.01 4.40 11.14
N VAL A 54 0.78 4.15 11.58
CA VAL A 54 -0.36 3.85 10.69
C VAL A 54 -0.61 5.02 9.74
N MET A 55 -0.65 6.25 10.25
CA MET A 55 -0.85 7.44 9.42
C MET A 55 0.26 7.63 8.39
N LYS A 56 1.52 7.34 8.74
CA LYS A 56 2.65 7.39 7.80
C LYS A 56 2.48 6.36 6.67
N VAL A 57 2.13 5.12 7.00
CA VAL A 57 1.86 4.07 6.00
C VAL A 57 0.72 4.48 5.08
N LEU A 58 -0.38 5.01 5.63
CA LEU A 58 -1.52 5.47 4.84
C LEU A 58 -1.14 6.60 3.86
N ALA A 59 -0.30 7.55 4.30
CA ALA A 59 0.18 8.63 3.44
C ALA A 59 1.04 8.11 2.27
N GLU A 60 1.91 7.14 2.51
CA GLU A 60 2.72 6.52 1.45
C GLU A 60 1.85 5.67 0.49
N VAL A 61 0.87 4.92 1.02
CA VAL A 61 -0.09 4.16 0.20
C VAL A 61 -0.89 5.09 -0.72
N GLU A 62 -1.38 6.21 -0.19
CA GLU A 62 -2.09 7.22 -1.00
C GLU A 62 -1.21 7.75 -2.12
N LYS A 63 0.03 8.14 -1.79
CA LYS A 63 1.00 8.67 -2.75
C LYS A 63 1.31 7.66 -3.86
N CYS A 64 1.61 6.41 -3.51
CA CYS A 64 1.87 5.35 -4.48
C CYS A 64 0.65 5.09 -5.37
N SER A 65 -0.55 4.99 -4.79
CA SER A 65 -1.78 4.75 -5.53
C SER A 65 -2.06 5.88 -6.54
N LYS A 66 -1.90 7.14 -6.13
CA LYS A 66 -2.04 8.31 -7.01
C LYS A 66 -1.06 8.24 -8.18
N LEU A 67 0.22 7.99 -7.90
CA LEU A 67 1.25 7.87 -8.94
C LEU A 67 0.91 6.78 -9.97
N ILE A 68 0.43 5.62 -9.52
CA ILE A 68 0.04 4.52 -10.41
C ILE A 68 -1.14 4.92 -11.29
N LEU A 69 -2.20 5.48 -10.70
CA LEU A 69 -3.41 5.86 -11.43
C LEU A 69 -3.17 7.02 -12.40
N GLU A 70 -2.37 8.02 -12.00
CA GLU A 70 -1.97 9.14 -12.86
C GLU A 70 -1.16 8.65 -14.07
N ASN A 71 -0.18 7.77 -13.86
CA ASN A 71 0.60 7.20 -14.97
C ASN A 71 -0.24 6.31 -15.88
N ALA A 72 -1.16 5.52 -15.33
CA ALA A 72 -2.09 4.72 -16.13
C ALA A 72 -3.00 5.59 -17.01
N ASN A 73 -3.44 6.75 -16.51
CA ASN A 73 -4.22 7.72 -17.28
C ASN A 73 -3.38 8.37 -18.40
N VAL A 74 -2.14 8.78 -18.11
CA VAL A 74 -1.22 9.32 -19.12
C VAL A 74 -0.95 8.31 -20.24
N GLU A 75 -0.75 7.04 -19.89
CA GLU A 75 -0.52 5.99 -20.88
C GLU A 75 -1.76 5.73 -21.75
N SER A 76 -2.96 5.81 -21.15
CA SER A 76 -4.23 5.71 -21.88
C SER A 76 -4.40 6.85 -22.88
N LEU A 77 -4.03 8.09 -22.51
CA LEU A 77 -4.04 9.25 -23.40
C LEU A 77 -3.07 9.08 -24.58
N LYS A 78 -1.83 8.61 -24.32
CA LYS A 78 -0.84 8.35 -25.39
C LYS A 78 -1.33 7.34 -26.42
N ARG A 79 -2.06 6.31 -26.01
CA ARG A 79 -2.62 5.28 -26.92
C ARG A 79 -3.75 5.79 -27.83
N ILE A 80 -4.41 6.88 -27.46
CA ILE A 80 -5.50 7.48 -28.24
C ILE A 80 -4.95 8.57 -29.20
N THR A 81 -3.82 9.20 -28.84
CA THR A 81 -3.21 10.27 -29.65
C THR A 81 -2.03 9.82 -30.52
N ALA A 82 -1.64 8.54 -30.46
CA ALA A 82 -0.62 7.92 -31.31
C ALA A 82 -1.28 7.15 -32.47
#